data_AF-A0A5J4VUY4-F1
#
_entry.id   AF-A0A5J4VUY4-F1
#
_cell.length_a   1.000
_cell.length_b   1.000
_cell.length_c   1.000
_cell.angle_alpha   90.00
_cell.angle_beta   90.00
_cell.angle_gamma   90.00
#
_symmetry.space_group_name_H-M   'P 1'
#
loop_
_entity.id
_entity.type
_entity.pdbx_description
1 polymer ?
#
loop_
_entity_poly.entity_id
_entity_poly.type
_entity_poly.pdbx_seq_one_letter_code
_entity_poly.pdbx_strand_id
1 'polypeptide(L)'
;MAEKLPWADFIAEWLMSCTVHKLVFVISSSETNEILEQWAFELETSKDHKINEKQVNRNVKEIHDEIQVIMRQIAASVSSLPLLNEPCSFEIFVYPNESENFPSWWQQSNDRIIVDGQQAKFSQFITNIYPEKSSASYTAKNKI
;
A
#
# COMPACT_ATOMS: atom_id res chain seq x y z
N MET A 1 -21.68 -3.39 15.21
CA MET A 1 -20.89 -2.16 15.33
C MET A 1 -19.45 -2.61 15.16
N ALA A 2 -18.83 -2.35 14.00
CA ALA A 2 -17.46 -2.82 13.76
C ALA A 2 -16.52 -2.11 14.75
N GLU A 3 -15.76 -2.87 15.54
CA GLU A 3 -14.73 -2.29 16.40
C GLU A 3 -13.78 -1.47 15.53
N LYS A 4 -13.53 -0.23 15.95
CA LYS A 4 -12.59 0.66 15.28
C LYS A 4 -11.23 -0.04 15.27
N LEU A 5 -10.74 -0.38 14.09
CA LEU A 5 -9.49 -1.11 13.92
C LEU A 5 -8.33 -0.20 14.32
N PRO A 6 -7.70 -0.39 15.51
CA PRO A 6 -6.74 0.58 16.03
C PRO A 6 -5.55 0.76 15.10
N TRP A 7 -5.20 -0.29 14.35
CA TRP A 7 -4.10 -0.29 13.42
C TRP A 7 -4.26 0.64 12.23
N ALA A 8 -5.49 0.91 11.79
CA ALA A 8 -5.74 1.83 10.69
C ALA A 8 -5.42 3.28 11.11
N ASP A 9 -5.71 3.64 12.37
CA ASP A 9 -5.41 4.97 12.91
C ASP A 9 -3.87 5.20 12.98
N PHE A 10 -3.09 4.20 13.41
CA PHE A 10 -1.63 4.29 13.44
C PHE A 10 -1.01 4.40 12.04
N ILE A 11 -1.53 3.63 11.07
CA ILE A 11 -1.07 3.78 9.67
C ILE A 11 -1.38 5.18 9.16
N ALA A 12 -2.56 5.73 9.44
CA ALA A 12 -2.89 7.09 9.06
C ALA A 12 -1.94 8.11 9.71
N GLU A 13 -1.61 7.94 10.99
CA GLU A 13 -0.62 8.78 11.68
C GLU A 13 0.74 8.76 10.98
N TRP A 14 1.28 7.57 10.68
CA TRP A 14 2.58 7.42 10.01
C TRP A 14 2.61 7.98 8.59
N LEU A 15 1.51 7.84 7.85
CA LEU A 15 1.37 8.43 6.52
C LEU A 15 1.37 9.97 6.61
N MET A 16 0.69 10.54 7.61
CA MET A 16 0.64 11.98 7.83
C MET A 16 1.99 12.56 8.30
N SER A 17 2.79 11.77 9.03
CA SER A 17 4.15 12.15 9.44
C SER A 17 5.23 11.87 8.40
N CYS A 18 4.87 11.34 7.22
CA CYS A 18 5.81 10.95 6.16
C CYS A 18 6.89 9.95 6.64
N THR A 19 6.56 9.09 7.60
CA THR A 19 7.52 8.13 8.17
C THR A 19 7.50 6.79 7.46
N VAL A 20 6.53 6.56 6.56
CA VAL A 20 6.37 5.35 5.76
C VAL A 20 6.51 5.68 4.27
N HIS A 21 7.30 4.87 3.54
CA HIS A 21 7.44 4.95 2.09
C HIS A 21 6.79 3.79 1.32
N LYS A 22 6.37 2.72 2.00
CA LYS A 22 5.69 1.62 1.33
C LYS A 22 4.72 0.91 2.27
N LEU A 23 3.53 0.60 1.75
CA LEU A 23 2.54 -0.23 2.39
C LEU A 23 2.28 -1.44 1.49
N VAL A 24 2.29 -2.64 2.05
CA VAL A 24 2.01 -3.86 1.29
C VAL A 24 0.89 -4.63 1.95
N PHE A 25 -0.17 -4.89 1.19
CA PHE A 25 -1.27 -5.76 1.57
C PHE A 25 -1.09 -7.13 0.91
N VAL A 26 -0.93 -8.17 1.72
CA VAL A 26 -0.66 -9.52 1.26
C VAL A 26 -1.86 -10.39 1.54
N ILE A 27 -2.30 -11.15 0.53
CA ILE A 27 -3.30 -12.20 0.66
C ILE A 27 -2.58 -13.55 0.53
N SER A 28 -2.81 -14.43 1.49
CA SER A 28 -2.23 -15.77 1.51
C SER A 28 -3.28 -16.85 1.79
N SER A 29 -3.05 -18.06 1.28
CA SER A 29 -3.81 -19.24 1.67
C SER A 29 -3.70 -19.44 3.19
N SER A 30 -4.83 -19.61 3.88
CA SER A 30 -4.83 -19.92 5.30
C SER A 30 -4.35 -21.35 5.60
N GLU A 31 -4.34 -22.24 4.59
CA GLU A 31 -3.92 -23.63 4.75
C GLU A 31 -2.42 -23.80 4.53
N THR A 32 -1.89 -23.22 3.45
CA THR A 32 -0.50 -23.42 3.03
C THR A 32 0.43 -22.27 3.43
N ASN A 33 -0.12 -21.13 3.84
CA ASN A 33 0.58 -19.84 3.98
C ASN A 33 1.24 -19.36 2.67
N GLU A 34 0.86 -19.94 1.53
CA GLU A 34 1.33 -19.48 0.23
C GLU A 34 0.76 -18.09 -0.10
N ILE A 35 1.60 -17.21 -0.62
CA ILE A 35 1.20 -15.87 -1.03
C ILE A 35 0.52 -15.95 -2.41
N LEU A 36 -0.74 -15.50 -2.47
CA LEU A 36 -1.57 -15.55 -3.66
C LEU A 36 -1.61 -14.19 -4.36
N GLU A 37 -1.74 -13.12 -3.57
CA GLU A 37 -1.76 -11.75 -4.07
C GLU A 37 -0.95 -10.83 -3.15
N GLN A 38 -0.32 -9.84 -3.77
CA GLN A 38 0.41 -8.79 -3.10
C GLN A 38 0.08 -7.46 -3.75
N TRP A 39 -0.41 -6.52 -2.95
CA TRP A 39 -0.74 -5.17 -3.38
C TRP A 39 0.24 -4.19 -2.70
N ALA A 40 1.04 -3.50 -3.49
CA ALA A 40 2.04 -2.56 -3.00
C ALA A 40 1.63 -1.12 -3.32
N PHE A 41 1.65 -0.28 -2.30
CA PHE A 41 1.48 1.16 -2.37
C PHE A 41 2.82 1.79 -2.04
N GLU A 42 3.48 2.37 -3.04
CA GLU A 42 4.77 3.03 -2.92
C GLU A 42 4.54 4.53 -2.81
N LEU A 43 5.14 5.14 -1.80
CA LEU A 43 4.95 6.53 -1.40
C LEU A 43 6.31 7.22 -1.44
N GLU A 44 6.50 8.09 -2.42
CA GLU A 44 7.75 8.82 -2.59
C GLU A 44 7.71 10.14 -1.80
N THR A 45 8.67 10.31 -0.89
CA THR A 45 8.91 11.55 -0.15
C THR A 45 10.15 12.25 -0.70
N SER A 46 10.18 13.58 -0.64
CA SER A 46 11.41 14.33 -0.94
C SER A 46 12.51 13.97 0.06
N LYS A 47 13.71 13.69 -0.45
CA LYS A 47 14.91 13.25 0.33
C LYS A 47 15.32 14.19 1.46
N ASP A 48 14.84 15.43 1.44
CA ASP A 48 14.90 16.32 2.58
C ASP A 48 13.58 16.18 3.35
N HIS A 49 13.57 15.43 4.46
CA HIS A 49 12.47 15.39 5.45
C HIS A 49 12.17 16.75 6.10
N LYS A 50 12.90 17.80 5.72
CA LYS A 50 12.44 19.16 5.93
C LYS A 50 11.18 19.31 5.09
N ILE A 51 10.06 19.54 5.75
CA ILE A 51 8.86 20.14 5.18
C ILE A 51 9.34 21.35 4.37
N ASN A 52 9.68 21.13 3.11
CA ASN A 52 10.22 22.15 2.26
C ASN A 52 9.01 23.01 1.98
N GLU A 53 9.10 24.30 2.30
CA GLU A 53 8.09 25.33 2.07
C GLU A 53 7.62 25.41 0.60
N LYS A 54 8.20 24.60 -0.31
CA LYS A 54 7.52 24.08 -1.49
C LYS A 54 6.46 23.04 -1.11
N GLN A 55 5.51 23.43 -0.27
CA GLN A 55 4.22 22.75 -0.25
C GLN A 55 3.69 22.85 -1.68
N VAL A 56 3.66 21.73 -2.39
CA VAL A 56 2.90 21.66 -3.62
C VAL A 56 1.47 21.92 -3.18
N ASN A 57 0.96 23.13 -3.39
CA ASN A 57 -0.39 23.48 -2.99
C ASN A 57 -1.34 22.99 -4.08
N ARG A 58 -1.46 21.66 -4.22
CA ARG A 58 -2.37 21.07 -5.20
C ARG A 58 -3.79 21.20 -4.69
N ASN A 59 -4.70 21.39 -5.63
CA ASN A 59 -6.11 21.44 -5.34
C ASN A 59 -6.57 20.05 -4.84
N VAL A 60 -7.29 20.00 -3.73
CA VAL A 60 -7.87 18.77 -3.17
C VAL A 60 -8.69 18.01 -4.22
N LYS A 61 -9.38 18.74 -5.11
CA LYS A 61 -10.13 18.16 -6.22
C LYS A 61 -9.23 17.39 -7.18
N GLU A 62 -8.07 17.93 -7.55
CA GLU A 62 -7.13 17.26 -8.46
C GLU A 62 -6.56 16.00 -7.81
N ILE A 63 -6.21 16.07 -6.51
CA ILE A 63 -5.75 14.91 -5.74
C ILE A 63 -6.85 13.83 -5.71
N HIS A 64 -8.10 14.20 -5.43
CA HIS A 64 -9.22 13.26 -5.44
C HIS A 64 -9.47 12.66 -6.83
N ASP A 65 -9.37 13.46 -7.90
CA ASP A 65 -9.56 12.99 -9.27
C ASP A 65 -8.47 11.95 -9.64
N GLU A 66 -7.21 12.16 -9.23
CA GLU A 66 -6.11 11.18 -9.40
C GLU A 66 -6.35 9.91 -8.58
N ILE A 67 -6.72 10.02 -7.30
CA ILE A 67 -7.03 8.87 -6.43
C ILE A 67 -8.20 8.06 -7.00
N GLN A 68 -9.24 8.72 -7.52
CA GLN A 68 -10.37 8.03 -8.15
C GLN A 68 -9.96 7.21 -9.38
N VAL A 69 -8.99 7.68 -10.18
CA VAL A 69 -8.46 6.90 -11.30
C VAL A 69 -7.84 5.61 -10.78
N ILE A 70 -7.04 5.69 -9.73
CA ILE A 70 -6.40 4.52 -9.10
C ILE A 70 -7.45 3.55 -8.55
N MET A 71 -8.45 4.05 -7.82
CA MET A 71 -9.53 3.20 -7.29
C MET A 71 -10.31 2.49 -8.41
N ARG A 72 -10.54 3.15 -9.54
CA ARG A 72 -11.16 2.53 -10.73
C ARG A 72 -10.25 1.46 -11.34
N GLN A 73 -8.94 1.70 -11.41
CA GLN A 73 -7.99 0.72 -11.93
C GLN A 73 -7.88 -0.51 -11.03
N ILE A 74 -7.87 -0.33 -9.70
CA ILE A 74 -7.93 -1.43 -8.72
C ILE A 74 -9.22 -2.24 -8.92
N ALA A 75 -10.38 -1.58 -9.00
CA ALA A 75 -11.64 -2.27 -9.22
C ALA A 75 -11.67 -3.02 -10.56
N ALA A 76 -11.12 -2.43 -11.61
CA ALA A 76 -11.03 -3.06 -12.93
C ALA A 76 -10.06 -4.26 -12.95
N SER A 77 -8.94 -4.18 -12.23
CA SER A 77 -7.94 -5.24 -12.21
C SER A 77 -8.44 -6.51 -11.55
N VAL A 78 -9.42 -6.44 -10.63
CA VAL A 78 -10.06 -7.61 -10.03
C VAL A 78 -10.58 -8.60 -11.08
N SER A 79 -11.04 -8.10 -12.23
CA SER A 79 -11.51 -8.97 -13.35
C SER A 79 -10.40 -9.79 -14.02
N SER A 80 -9.14 -9.39 -13.85
CA SER A 80 -7.96 -10.05 -14.41
C SER A 80 -7.21 -10.90 -13.38
N LEU A 81 -7.67 -10.91 -12.12
CA LEU A 81 -7.07 -11.72 -11.06
C LEU A 81 -7.59 -13.16 -11.10
N PRO A 82 -6.75 -14.16 -10.78
CA PRO A 82 -7.21 -15.51 -10.55
C PRO A 82 -8.27 -15.58 -9.45
N LEU A 83 -9.27 -16.46 -9.62
CA LEU A 83 -10.24 -16.71 -8.56
C LEU A 83 -9.57 -17.44 -7.38
N LEU A 84 -9.70 -16.85 -6.19
CA LEU A 84 -9.27 -17.45 -4.93
C LEU A 84 -10.34 -18.45 -4.47
N ASN A 85 -10.02 -19.75 -4.54
CA ASN A 85 -10.97 -20.84 -4.25
C ASN A 85 -10.74 -21.50 -2.87
N GLU A 86 -9.91 -20.90 -2.03
CA GLU A 86 -9.55 -21.40 -0.71
C GLU A 86 -9.70 -20.29 0.35
N PRO A 87 -9.88 -20.64 1.64
CA PRO A 87 -9.84 -19.67 2.72
C PRO A 87 -8.52 -18.89 2.71
N CYS A 88 -8.63 -17.56 2.74
CA CYS A 88 -7.49 -16.67 2.70
C CYS A 88 -7.39 -15.85 3.98
N SER A 89 -6.16 -15.58 4.40
CA SER A 89 -5.84 -14.55 5.39
C SER A 89 -5.21 -13.36 4.70
N PHE A 90 -5.25 -12.20 5.37
CA PHE A 90 -4.50 -11.05 4.92
C PHE A 90 -3.57 -10.52 6.00
N GLU A 91 -2.48 -9.91 5.56
CA GLU A 91 -1.51 -9.22 6.41
C GLU A 91 -1.17 -7.87 5.77
N ILE A 92 -0.82 -6.91 6.61
CA ILE A 92 -0.38 -5.58 6.19
C ILE A 92 1.05 -5.38 6.67
N PHE A 93 1.93 -5.04 5.73
CA PHE A 93 3.32 -4.71 5.99
C PHE A 93 3.52 -3.21 5.78
N VAL A 94 4.20 -2.59 6.73
CA VAL A 94 4.56 -1.17 6.69
C VAL A 94 6.07 -1.07 6.61
N TYR A 95 6.55 -0.28 5.67
CA TYR A 95 7.97 -0.05 5.42
C TYR A 95 8.31 1.39 5.81
N PRO A 96 8.94 1.59 6.98
CA PRO A 96 9.29 2.91 7.45
C PRO A 96 10.54 3.45 6.72
N ASN A 97 10.67 4.77 6.69
CA ASN A 97 11.83 5.50 6.17
C ASN A 97 13.05 5.38 7.07
N GLU A 98 12.83 5.38 8.39
CA GLU A 98 13.86 5.26 9.41
C GLU A 98 13.39 4.28 10.50
N SER A 99 14.26 3.97 11.48
CA SER A 99 13.86 3.15 12.63
C SER A 99 12.80 3.88 13.46
N GLU A 100 11.54 3.52 13.26
CA GLU A 100 10.39 4.15 13.92
C GLU A 100 9.96 3.38 15.18
N ASN A 101 9.38 4.09 16.14
CA ASN A 101 8.82 3.48 17.36
C ASN A 101 7.45 2.88 17.06
N PHE A 102 7.43 1.65 16.55
CA PHE A 102 6.20 0.91 16.36
C PHE A 102 5.56 0.51 17.71
N PRO A 103 4.21 0.50 17.82
CA PRO A 103 3.51 -0.06 18.97
C PRO A 103 3.93 -1.50 19.24
N SER A 104 3.84 -1.94 20.50
CA SER A 104 4.26 -3.28 20.93
C SER A 104 3.54 -4.45 20.24
N TRP A 105 2.40 -4.19 19.60
CA TRP A 105 1.59 -5.18 18.88
C TRP A 105 1.89 -5.20 17.36
N TRP A 106 2.86 -4.39 16.90
CA TRP A 106 3.56 -4.58 15.63
C TRP A 106 4.87 -5.33 15.86
N GLN A 107 5.29 -6.10 14.87
CA GLN A 107 6.55 -6.84 14.92
C GLN A 107 7.30 -6.73 13.60
N GLN A 108 8.62 -6.76 13.69
CA GLN A 108 9.46 -6.87 12.50
C GLN A 108 9.20 -8.21 11.80
N SER A 109 9.05 -8.17 10.49
CA SER A 109 8.80 -9.34 9.65
C SER A 109 9.72 -9.34 8.44
N ASN A 110 9.88 -10.50 7.82
CA ASN A 110 10.62 -10.64 6.57
C ASN A 110 9.75 -10.19 5.40
N ASP A 111 10.40 -9.76 4.32
CA ASP A 111 9.72 -9.46 3.07
C ASP A 111 9.01 -10.70 2.52
N ARG A 112 7.74 -10.50 2.19
CA ARG A 112 6.93 -11.46 1.44
C ARG A 112 6.99 -11.06 -0.02
N ILE A 113 7.44 -11.94 -0.91
CA ILE A 113 7.59 -11.64 -2.34
C ILE A 113 7.00 -12.81 -3.14
N ILE A 114 6.22 -12.48 -4.16
CA ILE A 114 5.76 -13.47 -5.16
C ILE A 114 6.79 -13.50 -6.28
N VAL A 115 7.36 -14.68 -6.54
CA VAL A 115 8.27 -14.93 -7.68
C VAL A 115 7.43 -15.32 -8.89
N ASP A 116 7.75 -14.76 -10.07
CA ASP A 116 7.11 -15.07 -11.35
C ASP A 116 5.58 -14.90 -11.39
N GLY A 117 5.04 -13.91 -10.65
CA GLY A 117 3.62 -13.55 -10.68
C GLY A 117 3.25 -12.59 -11.82
N GLN A 118 1.96 -12.57 -12.18
CA GLN A 118 1.38 -11.52 -13.01
C GLN A 118 1.44 -10.20 -12.26
N GLN A 119 1.98 -9.16 -12.90
CA GLN A 119 2.10 -7.83 -12.31
C GLN A 119 1.31 -6.80 -13.10
N ALA A 120 0.71 -5.83 -12.40
CA ALA A 120 0.24 -4.60 -13.01
C ALA A 120 0.60 -3.40 -12.15
N LYS A 121 0.98 -2.31 -12.82
CA LYS A 121 1.20 -0.99 -12.20
C LYS A 121 0.05 -0.07 -12.55
N PHE A 122 -0.45 0.65 -11.56
CA PHE A 122 -1.52 1.62 -11.73
C PHE A 122 -0.96 3.01 -12.02
N SER A 123 -1.85 3.95 -12.29
CA SER A 123 -1.49 5.35 -12.46
C SER A 123 -0.83 5.89 -11.20
N GLN A 124 0.10 6.83 -11.39
CA GLN A 124 0.75 7.55 -10.30
C GLN A 124 -0.13 8.70 -9.83
N PHE A 125 0.06 9.13 -8.59
CA PHE A 125 -0.59 10.30 -8.00
C PHE A 125 0.41 11.09 -7.15
N ILE A 126 0.12 12.38 -6.94
CA ILE A 126 0.92 13.25 -6.09
C ILE A 126 -0.01 13.96 -5.10
N THR A 127 0.36 13.98 -3.84
CA THR A 127 -0.39 14.66 -2.78
C THR A 127 0.42 15.83 -2.20
N ASN A 128 -0.19 16.63 -1.33
CA ASN A 128 0.52 17.71 -0.65
C ASN A 128 1.49 17.19 0.44
N ILE A 129 1.34 15.94 0.87
CA ILE A 129 2.15 15.26 1.90
C ILE A 129 3.30 14.50 1.24
N TYR A 130 2.99 13.81 0.14
CA TYR A 130 3.93 13.08 -0.71
C TYR A 130 4.04 13.84 -2.05
N PRO A 131 4.96 14.83 -2.15
CA PRO A 131 5.09 15.70 -3.30
C PRO A 131 5.79 15.05 -4.49
N GLU A 132 6.41 13.88 -4.29
CA GLU A 132 6.94 13.02 -5.36
C GLU A 132 5.89 11.97 -5.78
N LYS A 133 6.20 11.15 -6.78
CA LYS A 133 5.20 10.31 -7.46
C LYS A 133 4.94 9.05 -6.65
N SER A 134 3.76 9.00 -6.02
CA SER A 134 3.27 7.79 -5.37
C SER A 134 2.57 6.88 -6.40
N SER A 135 2.54 5.57 -6.14
CA SER A 135 1.92 4.60 -7.04
C SER A 135 1.34 3.40 -6.29
N ALA A 136 0.45 2.69 -6.98
CA ALA A 136 -0.05 1.41 -6.52
C ALA A 136 0.23 0.35 -7.59
N SER A 137 0.44 -0.89 -7.15
CA SER A 137 0.65 -2.04 -8.04
C SER A 137 0.16 -3.32 -7.37
N TYR A 138 -0.05 -4.36 -8.17
CA TYR A 138 -0.25 -5.71 -7.63
C TYR A 138 0.69 -6.69 -8.32
N THR A 139 1.03 -7.75 -7.57
CA THR A 139 1.56 -9.01 -8.08
C THR A 139 0.61 -10.11 -7.66
N ALA A 140 0.15 -10.95 -8.58
CA ALA A 140 -0.69 -12.10 -8.30
C ALA A 140 0.00 -13.35 -8.81
N LYS A 141 -0.08 -14.45 -8.05
CA LYS A 141 0.50 -15.72 -8.47
C LYS A 141 -0.18 -16.18 -9.76
N ASN A 142 0.64 -16.59 -10.75
CA ASN A 142 0.12 -17.17 -11.97
C ASN A 142 -0.55 -18.52 -11.69
N LYS A 143 -1.66 -18.79 -12.38
CA LYS A 143 -2.29 -20.12 -12.35
C LYS A 143 -1.35 -21.13 -13.03
N ILE A 144 -1.16 -22.29 -12.42
CA ILE A 144 -0.71 -23.50 -13.13
C ILE A 144 -1.90 -24.06 -13.90
#